data_AF-A0A7V9AG60-F1
#
_entry.id   AF-A0A7V9AG60-F1
#
_cell.length_a   1.000
_cell.length_b   1.000
_cell.length_c   1.000
_cell.angle_alpha   90.00
_cell.angle_beta   90.00
_cell.angle_gamma   90.00
#
_symmetry.space_group_name_H-M   'P 1'
#
loop_
_entity.id
_entity.type
_entity.pdbx_description
1 polymer ?
#
loop_
_entity_poly.entity_id
_entity_poly.type
_entity_poly.pdbx_seq_one_letter_code
_entity_poly.pdbx_strand_id
1 'polypeptide(L)'
;LPGMIAAHTWLPVLGVPVESKALKGIDSLLSIAQMPAGVAVGTLAIGVSGAKNAGLLAASIIGLHDEQVRGKVEAFRREQTEEVLAQRLE
;
A
#
# COMPACT_ATOMS: atom_id res chain seq x y z
N LEU A 1 -0.67 -12.92 -9.34
CA LEU A 1 -1.64 -13.12 -8.23
C LEU A 1 -2.58 -11.90 -8.08
N PRO A 2 -2.11 -10.66 -7.79
CA PRO A 2 -3.03 -9.54 -7.54
C PRO A 2 -3.99 -9.24 -8.69
N GLY A 3 -3.49 -9.22 -9.94
CA GLY A 3 -4.33 -8.98 -11.12
C GLY A 3 -5.43 -10.03 -11.32
N MET A 4 -5.16 -11.31 -11.02
CA MET A 4 -6.18 -12.36 -11.11
C MET A 4 -7.25 -12.22 -10.02
N ILE A 5 -6.85 -11.86 -8.80
CA ILE A 5 -7.83 -11.59 -7.73
C ILE A 5 -8.73 -10.41 -8.13
N ALA A 6 -8.15 -9.33 -8.66
CA ALA A 6 -8.89 -8.17 -9.14
C ALA A 6 -9.87 -8.49 -10.28
N ALA A 7 -9.56 -9.46 -11.13
CA ALA A 7 -10.47 -9.91 -12.18
C ALA A 7 -11.72 -10.65 -11.65
N HIS A 8 -11.68 -11.14 -10.40
CA HIS A 8 -12.74 -11.94 -9.79
C HIS A 8 -13.50 -11.24 -8.67
N THR A 9 -13.21 -9.96 -8.39
CA THR A 9 -13.91 -9.19 -7.36
C THR A 9 -14.12 -7.76 -7.80
N TRP A 10 -15.21 -7.15 -7.32
CA TRP A 10 -15.48 -5.73 -7.49
C TRP A 10 -14.84 -4.87 -6.39
N LEU A 11 -14.30 -5.52 -5.33
CA LEU A 11 -13.61 -4.83 -4.23
C LEU A 11 -12.24 -4.30 -4.67
N PRO A 12 -11.74 -3.22 -4.04
CA PRO A 12 -10.40 -2.72 -4.31
C PRO A 12 -9.34 -3.76 -3.94
N VAL A 13 -8.43 -4.05 -4.87
CA VAL A 13 -7.29 -4.95 -4.65
C VAL A 13 -6.01 -4.13 -4.59
N LEU A 14 -5.27 -4.28 -3.48
CA LEU A 14 -3.99 -3.63 -3.26
C LEU A 14 -2.86 -4.66 -3.45
N GLY A 15 -1.98 -4.41 -4.42
CA GLY A 15 -0.88 -5.30 -4.78
C GLY A 15 0.46 -4.85 -4.21
N VAL A 16 1.18 -5.75 -3.55
CA VAL A 16 2.54 -5.50 -3.04
C VAL A 16 3.54 -6.34 -3.82
N PRO A 17 4.42 -5.73 -4.62
CA PRO A 17 5.50 -6.44 -5.29
C PRO A 17 6.50 -7.02 -4.29
N VAL A 18 6.75 -8.33 -4.38
CA VAL A 18 7.76 -8.99 -3.54
C VAL A 18 9.14 -8.82 -4.20
N GLU A 19 10.16 -8.51 -3.40
CA GLU A 19 11.53 -8.38 -3.91
C GLU A 19 12.01 -9.74 -4.48
N SER A 20 12.40 -9.74 -5.76
CA SER A 20 12.98 -10.90 -6.43
C SER A 20 14.50 -10.89 -6.30
N LYS A 21 15.12 -12.09 -6.30
CA LYS A 21 16.58 -12.21 -6.16
C LYS A 21 17.36 -11.58 -7.33
N ALA A 22 16.88 -11.79 -8.55
CA ALA A 22 17.60 -11.40 -9.77
C ALA A 22 17.38 -9.95 -10.17
N LEU A 23 16.14 -9.45 -10.08
CA LEU A 23 15.76 -8.13 -10.61
C LEU A 23 15.27 -7.17 -9.52
N LYS A 24 15.53 -7.50 -8.24
CA LYS A 24 15.19 -6.65 -7.09
C LYS A 24 13.72 -6.21 -7.06
N GLY A 25 12.84 -7.09 -7.57
CA GLY A 25 11.40 -6.87 -7.60
C GLY A 25 10.89 -5.97 -8.74
N ILE A 26 11.72 -5.57 -9.71
CA ILE A 26 11.24 -4.84 -10.90
C ILE A 26 10.32 -5.70 -11.76
N ASP A 27 10.64 -6.98 -11.90
CA ASP A 27 9.77 -8.01 -12.48
C ASP A 27 8.43 -8.12 -11.73
N SER A 28 8.48 -8.22 -10.40
CA SER A 28 7.28 -8.23 -9.56
C SER A 28 6.46 -6.94 -9.71
N LEU A 29 7.12 -5.79 -9.75
CA LEU A 29 6.46 -4.49 -9.87
C LEU A 29 5.73 -4.37 -11.20
N LEU A 30 6.41 -4.64 -12.31
CA LEU A 30 5.83 -4.51 -13.64
C LEU A 30 4.71 -5.55 -13.87
N SER A 31 4.84 -6.76 -13.34
CA SER A 31 3.79 -7.80 -13.44
C SER A 31 2.52 -7.48 -12.64
N ILE A 32 2.56 -6.53 -11.70
CA ILE A 32 1.41 -6.12 -10.89
C ILE A 32 0.87 -4.76 -11.33
N ALA A 33 1.74 -3.80 -11.61
CA ALA A 33 1.37 -2.41 -11.91
C ALA A 33 0.81 -2.21 -13.33
N GLN A 34 1.30 -2.99 -14.30
CA GLN A 34 0.96 -2.80 -15.73
C GLN A 34 -0.35 -3.49 -16.11
N MET A 35 -1.41 -3.27 -15.33
CA MET A 35 -2.72 -3.80 -15.65
C MET A 35 -3.36 -3.03 -16.82
N PRO A 36 -3.94 -3.73 -17.81
CA PRO A 36 -4.70 -3.07 -18.88
C PRO A 36 -5.99 -2.43 -18.34
N ALA A 37 -6.54 -1.49 -19.11
CA ALA A 37 -7.78 -0.81 -18.76
C ALA A 37 -8.93 -1.82 -18.56
N GLY A 38 -9.72 -1.63 -17.49
CA GLY A 38 -10.87 -2.47 -17.14
C GLY A 38 -10.69 -3.30 -15.86
N VAL A 39 -9.45 -3.65 -15.47
CA VAL A 39 -9.17 -4.38 -14.22
C VAL A 39 -8.06 -3.66 -13.45
N ALA A 40 -8.43 -2.91 -12.41
CA ALA A 40 -7.49 -2.07 -11.67
C ALA A 40 -6.84 -2.81 -10.49
N VAL A 41 -5.55 -2.53 -10.24
CA VAL A 41 -4.82 -2.94 -9.03
C VAL A 41 -4.09 -1.73 -8.46
N GLY A 42 -4.35 -1.38 -7.20
CA GLY A 42 -3.58 -0.35 -6.49
C GLY A 42 -2.22 -0.91 -6.11
N THR A 43 -1.16 -0.58 -6.85
CA THR A 43 0.18 -1.15 -6.64
C THR A 43 1.03 -0.27 -5.73
N LEU A 44 1.70 -0.89 -4.75
CA LEU A 44 2.54 -0.21 -3.76
C LEU A 44 4.03 -0.44 -4.06
N ALA A 45 4.90 0.16 -3.23
CA ALA A 45 6.34 -0.03 -3.29
C ALA A 45 6.74 -1.52 -3.19
N ILE A 46 7.95 -1.85 -3.64
CA ILE A 46 8.50 -3.20 -3.53
C ILE A 46 8.82 -3.52 -2.05
N GLY A 47 8.49 -4.74 -1.61
CA GLY A 47 8.91 -5.29 -0.32
C GLY A 47 8.16 -4.73 0.89
N VAL A 48 8.87 -4.66 2.03
CA VAL A 48 8.30 -4.37 3.36
C VAL A 48 7.63 -3.01 3.41
N SER A 49 8.21 -2.00 2.77
CA SER A 49 7.62 -0.65 2.70
C SER A 49 6.26 -0.67 1.99
N GLY A 50 6.16 -1.45 0.90
CA GLY A 50 4.88 -1.66 0.21
C GLY A 50 3.85 -2.37 1.05
N ALA A 51 4.26 -3.40 1.80
CA ALA A 51 3.37 -4.12 2.71
C ALA A 51 2.79 -3.22 3.80
N LYS A 52 3.64 -2.39 4.44
CA LYS A 52 3.20 -1.39 5.42
C LYS A 52 2.22 -0.39 4.80
N ASN A 53 2.55 0.13 3.61
CA ASN A 53 1.72 1.11 2.92
C ASN A 53 0.39 0.53 2.40
N ALA A 54 0.36 -0.75 2.01
CA ALA A 54 -0.88 -1.42 1.63
C ALA A 54 -1.85 -1.51 2.81
N GLY A 55 -1.34 -1.83 4.01
CA GLY A 55 -2.13 -1.80 5.24
C GLY A 55 -2.65 -0.39 5.58
N LEU A 56 -1.80 0.63 5.47
CA LEU A 56 -2.19 2.02 5.71
C LEU A 56 -3.21 2.54 4.68
N LEU A 57 -3.05 2.19 3.41
CA LEU A 57 -4.00 2.56 2.36
C LEU A 57 -5.35 1.85 2.57
N ALA A 58 -5.35 0.56 2.92
CA ALA A 58 -6.55 -0.17 3.28
C ALA A 58 -7.26 0.47 4.49
N ALA A 59 -6.51 0.82 5.54
CA ALA A 59 -7.06 1.53 6.70
C ALA A 59 -7.64 2.91 6.32
N SER A 60 -7.00 3.62 5.38
CA SER A 60 -7.51 4.90 4.88
C SER A 60 -8.81 4.74 4.09
N ILE A 61 -8.96 3.67 3.30
CA ILE A 61 -10.20 3.33 2.59
C ILE A 61 -11.32 3.01 3.60
N ILE A 62 -11.04 2.17 4.60
CA ILE A 62 -12.00 1.82 5.66
C ILE A 62 -12.41 3.07 6.46
N GLY A 63 -11.45 3.94 6.78
CA GLY A 63 -11.66 5.17 7.53
C GLY A 63 -12.56 6.20 6.84
N LEU A 64 -12.89 6.03 5.55
CA LEU A 64 -13.92 6.86 4.90
C LEU A 64 -15.32 6.63 5.49
N HIS A 65 -15.55 5.45 6.09
CA HIS A 65 -16.85 5.05 6.63
C HIS A 65 -16.79 4.57 8.09
N ASP A 66 -15.61 4.41 8.67
CA ASP A 66 -15.40 4.03 10.06
C ASP A 66 -14.61 5.12 10.80
N GLU A 67 -15.28 5.86 11.68
CA GLU A 67 -14.68 6.97 12.42
C GLU A 67 -13.59 6.50 13.40
N GLN A 68 -13.71 5.29 13.92
CA GLN A 68 -12.74 4.72 14.85
C GLN A 68 -11.43 4.40 14.12
N VAL A 69 -11.51 3.84 12.91
CA VAL A 69 -10.36 3.61 12.04
C VAL A 69 -9.77 4.92 11.56
N ARG A 70 -10.61 5.89 11.16
CA ARG A 70 -10.15 7.23 10.76
C ARG A 70 -9.30 7.89 11.85
N GLY A 71 -9.80 7.91 13.09
CA GLY A 71 -9.07 8.48 14.22
C GLY A 71 -7.72 7.80 14.47
N LYS A 72 -7.62 6.48 14.28
CA LYS A 72 -6.35 5.75 14.38
C LYS A 72 -5.36 6.13 13.26
N VAL A 73 -5.84 6.28 12.02
CA VAL A 73 -4.99 6.69 10.89
C VAL A 73 -4.47 8.12 11.07
N GLU A 74 -5.33 9.04 11.51
CA GLU A 74 -4.95 10.43 11.80
C GLU A 74 -3.93 10.51 12.93
N ALA A 75 -4.15 9.79 14.03
CA ALA A 75 -3.20 9.72 15.15
C ALA A 75 -1.84 9.18 14.71
N PHE A 76 -1.83 8.09 13.93
CA PHE A 76 -0.60 7.52 13.39
C PHE A 76 0.18 8.51 12.50
N ARG A 77 -0.50 9.27 11.64
CA ARG A 77 0.16 10.29 10.80
C ARG A 77 0.71 11.45 11.63
N ARG A 78 -0.01 11.87 12.68
CA ARG A 78 0.46 12.89 13.61
C ARG A 78 1.72 12.43 14.34
N GLU A 79 1.71 11.22 14.88
CA GLU A 79 2.86 10.63 15.58
C GLU A 79 4.11 10.58 14.69
N GLN A 80 3.98 10.14 13.43
CA GLN A 80 5.12 10.17 12.49
C GLN A 80 5.67 11.59 12.25
N THR A 81 4.78 12.58 12.18
CA THR A 81 5.20 13.97 11.99
C THR A 81 5.95 14.48 13.21
N GLU A 82 5.43 14.20 14.41
CA GLU A 82 6.06 14.55 15.67
C GLU A 82 7.42 13.87 15.84
N GLU A 83 7.54 12.59 15.47
CA GLU A 83 8.79 11.82 15.51
C GLU A 83 9.87 12.50 14.66
N VAL A 84 9.57 12.87 13.41
CA VAL A 84 10.53 13.53 12.52
C VAL A 84 10.90 14.92 13.04
N LEU A 85 9.95 15.70 13.57
CA LEU A 85 10.23 17.01 14.15
C LEU A 85 11.09 16.93 15.42
N ALA A 86 11.02 15.83 16.15
CA ALA A 86 11.84 15.58 17.33
C ALA A 86 13.26 15.09 17.00
N GLN A 87 13.51 14.60 15.78
CA GLN A 87 14.85 14.18 15.36
C GLN A 87 15.79 15.38 15.28
N ARG A 88 16.87 15.35 16.07
CA ARG A 88 17.99 16.29 15.94
C ARG A 88 19.06 15.66 15.08
N LEU A 89 19.57 16.44 14.12
CA LEU A 89 20.77 16.11 13.35
C LEU A 89 21.97 16.44 14.25
N GLU A 90 22.52 15.42 14.91
CA GLU A 90 23.89 15.46 15.44
C GLU A 90 24.86 14.89 14.40
#